data_AF-A0A7D5ST89-F1
#
_entry.id   AF-A0A7D5ST89-F1
#
_cell.length_a   1.000
_cell.length_b   1.000
_cell.length_c   1.000
_cell.angle_alpha   90.00
_cell.angle_beta   90.00
_cell.angle_gamma   90.00
#
_symmetry.space_group_name_H-M   'P 1'
#
loop_
_entity.id
_entity.type
_entity.pdbx_description
1 polymer ?
#
loop_
_entity_poly.entity_id
_entity_poly.type
_entity_poly.pdbx_seq_one_letter_code
_entity_poly.pdbx_strand_id
1 'polypeptide(L)'
;MSKLLIIDDEELFLNSISEQLRLRNFEVITKTSGRDVEKILTKDDSIDVVLLDLKMPDMSGEEVLKRIKQVRPEVQVVILTGYGDTESAVQMAQMDAFNYLQKPVEIDKLVDVLNRARSKAKFLIAEKSGKKGKSIKEMLLQILISVGAGLILYALPTPEGLPPEGHRFLAFLVTIVLLWVTEAIPIGVTALLVGGGLMLLNIQKPDAAWSPYASPAVMFVMMIIMFGVIINEVGLTNRILFGILKMGGRKLIPFSLFLCLVSSILSSVFHDATITIIFLFSMIPVFNKLNITPHTSTSFSKFFTILIPLSASAGGFGTILGGGRNPIAVDFLEKHSGIHIGFFEYLICQFPMVIFVSLATWVIVYLLFPPKMKELPANIQSSKLPPMSKREKGVAIIFSLAFIFWSIGDLTHLHVSVVAAFAIIIICGLGYVSFKTIIEKFAWDAWLVFGAGVSLGVAMLDSGAGKWLASQFAPILIGQSKLIQYFGIGIFGSFISSFMSNSAATALCLPIMYPLAESLNLSLKHITLVLPASTSFIWLVIGCPPTIIAYSTGYFSQVDFVKVAIPWAIVCVFVYSLIISIYWPLIGF
;
A
#
# COMPACT_ATOMS: atom_id res chain seq x y z
N MET A 1 -9.67 -21.43 12.50
CA MET A 1 -8.64 -21.85 11.53
C MET A 1 -9.34 -22.62 10.42
N SER A 2 -8.70 -22.75 9.26
CA SER A 2 -9.17 -23.62 8.18
C SER A 2 -8.84 -25.07 8.53
N LYS A 3 -9.83 -25.95 8.57
CA LYS A 3 -9.69 -27.36 8.90
C LYS A 3 -9.41 -28.19 7.65
N LEU A 4 -8.57 -29.20 7.82
CA LEU A 4 -8.30 -30.23 6.83
C LEU A 4 -9.11 -31.46 7.19
N LEU A 5 -9.94 -31.93 6.26
CA LEU A 5 -10.60 -33.23 6.38
C LEU A 5 -9.79 -34.28 5.63
N ILE A 6 -9.47 -35.40 6.27
CA ILE A 6 -8.79 -36.54 5.65
C ILE A 6 -9.76 -37.71 5.62
N ILE A 7 -9.96 -38.30 4.44
CA ILE A 7 -10.85 -39.44 4.21
C ILE A 7 -10.03 -40.57 3.61
N ASP A 8 -9.85 -41.65 4.37
CA ASP A 8 -9.02 -42.81 4.02
C ASP A 8 -9.46 -44.01 4.88
N ASP A 9 -9.58 -45.21 4.31
CA ASP A 9 -10.04 -46.40 5.04
C ASP A 9 -8.95 -47.01 5.95
N GLU A 10 -7.69 -46.64 5.75
CA GLU A 10 -6.56 -47.12 6.55
C GLU A 10 -6.40 -46.32 7.87
N GLU A 11 -6.93 -46.83 8.99
CA GLU A 11 -6.84 -46.14 10.29
C GLU A 11 -5.41 -45.82 10.74
N LEU A 12 -4.45 -46.72 10.48
CA LEU A 12 -3.05 -46.52 10.83
C LEU A 12 -2.44 -45.34 10.06
N PHE A 13 -2.81 -45.20 8.77
CA PHE A 13 -2.38 -44.08 7.94
C PHE A 13 -2.97 -42.77 8.45
N LEU A 14 -4.28 -42.74 8.73
CA LEU A 14 -4.96 -41.56 9.31
C LEU A 14 -4.29 -41.07 10.59
N ASN A 15 -3.97 -41.98 11.51
CA ASN A 15 -3.32 -41.63 12.77
C ASN A 15 -1.93 -41.03 12.55
N SER A 16 -1.10 -41.68 11.72
CA SER A 16 0.26 -41.21 11.44
C SER A 16 0.27 -39.85 10.73
N ILE A 17 -0.54 -39.71 9.67
CA ILE A 17 -0.53 -38.49 8.86
C ILE A 17 -1.13 -37.30 9.61
N SER A 18 -2.16 -37.53 10.43
CA SER A 18 -2.79 -36.47 11.21
C SER A 18 -1.85 -35.92 12.28
N GLU A 19 -1.05 -36.77 12.94
CA GLU A 19 -0.04 -36.33 13.90
C GLU A 19 1.03 -35.45 13.22
N GLN A 20 1.56 -35.92 12.08
CA GLN A 20 2.57 -35.17 11.31
C GLN A 20 2.07 -33.83 10.78
N LEU A 21 0.79 -33.74 10.40
CA LEU A 21 0.18 -32.51 9.91
C LEU A 21 -0.18 -31.55 11.06
N ARG A 22 -0.59 -32.05 12.22
CA ARG A 22 -0.83 -31.23 13.43
C ARG A 22 0.45 -30.53 13.90
N LEU A 23 1.60 -31.22 13.86
CA LEU A 23 2.91 -30.61 14.14
C LEU A 23 3.28 -29.46 13.18
N ARG A 24 2.64 -29.43 12.01
CA ARG A 24 2.83 -28.40 10.97
C ARG A 24 1.68 -27.39 10.92
N ASN A 25 0.95 -27.23 12.03
CA ASN A 25 -0.14 -26.25 12.22
C ASN A 25 -1.39 -26.49 11.36
N PHE A 26 -1.71 -27.75 11.03
CA PHE A 26 -3.02 -28.10 10.48
C PHE A 26 -3.98 -28.53 11.59
N GLU A 27 -5.21 -28.04 11.53
CA GLU A 27 -6.32 -28.56 12.32
C GLU A 27 -6.97 -29.70 11.51
N VAL A 28 -6.82 -30.95 11.96
CA VAL A 28 -7.13 -32.15 11.17
C VAL A 28 -8.35 -32.89 11.73
N ILE A 29 -9.33 -33.13 10.87
CA ILE A 29 -10.46 -34.04 11.06
C ILE A 29 -10.21 -35.28 10.20
N THR A 30 -10.40 -36.47 10.74
CA THR A 30 -10.24 -37.74 10.01
C THR A 30 -11.56 -38.50 9.93
N LYS A 31 -11.75 -39.24 8.83
CA LYS A 31 -12.89 -40.16 8.61
C LYS A 31 -12.42 -41.37 7.83
N THR A 32 -12.97 -42.54 8.18
CA THR A 32 -12.68 -43.82 7.51
C THR A 32 -13.60 -44.10 6.32
N SER A 33 -14.60 -43.25 6.08
CA SER A 33 -15.59 -43.45 5.02
C SER A 33 -16.11 -42.11 4.51
N GLY A 34 -16.31 -42.00 3.19
CA GLY A 34 -16.81 -40.79 2.52
C GLY A 34 -18.33 -40.60 2.54
N ARG A 35 -19.10 -41.57 3.07
CA ARG A 35 -20.58 -41.57 2.99
C ARG A 35 -21.27 -40.34 3.58
N ASP A 36 -20.70 -39.79 4.67
CA ASP A 36 -21.28 -38.63 5.37
C ASP A 36 -20.59 -37.31 5.01
N VAL A 37 -19.80 -37.26 3.93
CA VAL A 37 -19.01 -36.05 3.56
C VAL A 37 -19.88 -34.81 3.41
N GLU A 38 -21.07 -34.94 2.83
CA GLU A 38 -22.02 -33.84 2.61
C GLU A 38 -22.51 -33.26 3.94
N LYS A 39 -22.88 -34.12 4.90
CA LYS A 39 -23.32 -33.72 6.24
C LYS A 39 -22.20 -33.04 7.01
N ILE A 40 -20.97 -33.54 6.88
CA ILE A 40 -19.79 -32.97 7.54
C ILE A 40 -19.52 -31.57 6.99
N LEU A 41 -19.49 -31.41 5.67
CA LEU A 41 -19.23 -30.14 5.01
C LEU A 41 -20.34 -29.10 5.21
N THR A 42 -21.58 -29.54 5.35
CA THR A 42 -22.73 -28.65 5.65
C THR A 42 -22.76 -28.21 7.12
N LYS A 43 -22.26 -29.05 8.04
CA LYS A 43 -22.25 -28.76 9.47
C LYS A 43 -21.04 -27.93 9.89
N ASP A 44 -19.92 -28.05 9.17
CA ASP A 44 -18.66 -27.40 9.51
C ASP A 44 -18.10 -26.62 8.31
N ASP A 45 -18.50 -25.34 8.23
CA ASP A 45 -18.05 -24.42 7.17
C ASP A 45 -16.54 -24.13 7.22
N SER A 46 -15.86 -24.49 8.31
CA SER A 46 -14.41 -24.25 8.45
C SER A 46 -13.53 -25.24 7.69
N ILE A 47 -14.10 -26.29 7.08
CA ILE A 47 -13.37 -27.24 6.24
C ILE A 47 -13.19 -26.66 4.84
N ASP A 48 -11.95 -26.32 4.48
CA ASP A 48 -11.64 -25.71 3.17
C ASP A 48 -10.85 -26.64 2.24
N VAL A 49 -10.23 -27.67 2.81
CA VAL A 49 -9.41 -28.64 2.08
C VAL A 49 -9.77 -30.06 2.51
N VAL A 50 -9.86 -30.96 1.53
CA VAL A 50 -10.05 -32.39 1.75
C VAL A 50 -8.87 -33.16 1.17
N LEU A 51 -8.24 -34.03 1.95
CA LEU A 51 -7.31 -35.06 1.48
C LEU A 51 -8.08 -36.37 1.35
N LEU A 52 -8.12 -36.94 0.14
CA LEU A 52 -9.03 -38.03 -0.20
C LEU A 52 -8.28 -39.20 -0.83
N ASP A 53 -8.49 -40.40 -0.29
CA ASP A 53 -8.14 -41.64 -0.99
C ASP A 53 -9.19 -42.02 -2.05
N LEU A 54 -8.76 -42.70 -3.10
CA LEU A 54 -9.64 -43.12 -4.20
C LEU A 54 -10.25 -44.50 -4.05
N LYS A 55 -9.53 -45.43 -3.40
CA LYS A 55 -9.90 -46.84 -3.32
C LYS A 55 -10.28 -47.18 -1.89
N MET A 56 -11.48 -46.79 -1.52
CA MET A 56 -12.10 -47.19 -0.26
C MET A 56 -13.16 -48.28 -0.50
N PRO A 57 -13.31 -49.26 0.41
CA PRO A 57 -14.20 -50.41 0.24
C PRO A 57 -15.69 -50.02 0.22
N ASP A 58 -16.04 -48.89 0.84
CA ASP A 58 -17.43 -48.43 0.99
C ASP A 58 -17.95 -47.59 -0.17
N MET A 59 -17.11 -46.73 -0.75
CA MET A 59 -17.48 -45.72 -1.75
C MET A 59 -16.23 -45.27 -2.50
N SER A 60 -16.32 -45.15 -3.82
CA SER A 60 -15.20 -44.65 -4.63
C SER A 60 -14.89 -43.19 -4.29
N GLY A 61 -13.62 -42.84 -4.16
CA GLY A 61 -13.22 -41.45 -3.95
C GLY A 61 -13.63 -40.50 -5.08
N GLU A 62 -13.88 -41.01 -6.29
CA GLU A 62 -14.45 -40.20 -7.37
C GLU A 62 -15.88 -39.73 -7.06
N GLU A 63 -16.68 -40.60 -6.44
CA GLU A 63 -18.05 -40.28 -6.04
C GLU A 63 -18.04 -39.28 -4.89
N VAL A 64 -17.13 -39.48 -3.92
CA VAL A 64 -16.91 -38.54 -2.82
C VAL A 64 -16.50 -37.16 -3.34
N LEU A 65 -15.58 -37.09 -4.31
CA LEU A 65 -15.17 -35.85 -4.96
C LEU A 65 -16.36 -35.12 -5.61
N LYS A 66 -17.19 -35.84 -6.39
CA LYS A 66 -18.39 -35.26 -7.01
C LYS A 66 -19.34 -34.69 -5.97
N ARG A 67 -19.59 -35.41 -4.87
CA ARG A 67 -20.47 -34.95 -3.77
C ARG A 67 -19.90 -33.72 -3.08
N ILE A 68 -18.60 -33.67 -2.79
CA ILE A 68 -17.94 -32.49 -2.23
C ILE A 68 -18.17 -31.28 -3.14
N LYS A 69 -17.96 -31.44 -4.44
CA LYS A 69 -18.09 -30.34 -5.41
C LYS A 69 -19.52 -29.89 -5.64
N GLN A 70 -20.50 -30.77 -5.47
CA GLN A 70 -21.92 -30.41 -5.49
C GLN A 70 -22.33 -29.57 -4.27
N VAL A 71 -21.85 -29.93 -3.07
CA VAL A 71 -22.23 -29.26 -1.82
C VAL A 71 -21.43 -27.99 -1.60
N ARG A 72 -20.11 -28.04 -1.78
CA ARG A 72 -19.17 -26.92 -1.59
C ARG A 72 -18.11 -26.89 -2.72
N PRO A 73 -18.43 -26.31 -3.89
CA PRO A 73 -17.52 -26.24 -5.04
C PRO A 73 -16.16 -25.60 -4.73
N GLU A 74 -16.15 -24.68 -3.76
CA GLU A 74 -14.98 -23.91 -3.34
C GLU A 74 -13.96 -24.71 -2.53
N VAL A 75 -14.37 -25.82 -1.92
CA VAL A 75 -13.48 -26.73 -1.18
C VAL A 75 -12.50 -27.38 -2.16
N GLN A 76 -11.21 -27.35 -1.82
CA GLN A 76 -10.17 -27.95 -2.65
C GLN A 76 -9.89 -29.39 -2.21
N VAL A 77 -9.97 -30.32 -3.15
CA VAL A 77 -9.73 -31.75 -2.89
C VAL A 77 -8.35 -32.14 -3.43
N VAL A 78 -7.49 -32.66 -2.56
CA VAL A 78 -6.21 -33.27 -2.93
C VAL A 78 -6.38 -34.78 -2.86
N ILE A 79 -6.10 -35.45 -3.97
CA ILE A 79 -6.16 -36.90 -4.03
C ILE A 79 -4.83 -37.48 -3.60
N LEU A 80 -4.84 -38.51 -2.75
CA LEU A 80 -3.66 -39.25 -2.34
C LEU A 80 -3.93 -40.76 -2.41
N THR A 81 -3.31 -41.47 -3.36
CA THR A 81 -3.61 -42.90 -3.60
C THR A 81 -2.35 -43.75 -3.82
N GLY A 82 -2.43 -45.04 -3.49
CA GLY A 82 -1.35 -46.01 -3.72
C GLY A 82 -1.35 -46.68 -5.11
N TYR A 83 -2.39 -46.47 -5.93
CA TYR A 83 -2.51 -47.12 -7.24
C TYR A 83 -1.93 -46.24 -8.36
N GLY A 84 -0.85 -46.71 -9.00
CA GLY A 84 -0.04 -45.93 -9.95
C GLY A 84 -0.01 -46.50 -11.37
N ASP A 85 -1.18 -46.66 -12.02
CA ASP A 85 -1.22 -46.89 -13.47
C ASP A 85 -1.27 -45.55 -14.22
N THR A 86 -0.43 -45.41 -15.25
CA THR A 86 -0.26 -44.17 -16.02
C THR A 86 -1.52 -43.75 -16.78
N GLU A 87 -2.37 -44.70 -17.20
CA GLU A 87 -3.66 -44.41 -17.84
C GLU A 87 -4.70 -43.84 -16.86
N SER A 88 -4.76 -44.40 -15.64
CA SER A 88 -5.65 -43.89 -14.60
C SER A 88 -5.23 -42.47 -14.17
N ALA A 89 -3.93 -42.17 -14.11
CA ALA A 89 -3.42 -40.83 -13.78
C ALA A 89 -3.89 -39.73 -14.75
N VAL A 90 -4.01 -40.05 -16.06
CA VAL A 90 -4.48 -39.11 -17.09
C VAL A 90 -6.00 -38.89 -17.00
N GLN A 91 -6.78 -39.94 -16.72
CA GLN A 91 -8.22 -39.81 -16.51
C GLN A 91 -8.54 -39.06 -15.22
N MET A 92 -7.76 -39.29 -14.16
CA MET A 92 -7.90 -38.61 -12.87
C MET A 92 -7.52 -37.12 -12.95
N ALA A 93 -6.60 -36.73 -13.83
CA ALA A 93 -6.26 -35.33 -14.09
C ALA A 93 -7.41 -34.50 -14.71
N GLN A 94 -8.43 -35.16 -15.28
CA GLN A 94 -9.62 -34.50 -15.83
C GLN A 94 -10.71 -34.23 -14.77
N MET A 95 -10.53 -34.69 -13.54
CA MET A 95 -11.46 -34.45 -12.44
C MET A 95 -11.18 -33.08 -11.80
N ASP A 96 -12.20 -32.46 -11.19
CA ASP A 96 -12.09 -31.15 -10.50
C ASP A 96 -11.33 -31.22 -9.16
N ALA A 97 -10.32 -32.09 -9.09
CA ALA A 97 -9.38 -32.18 -7.98
C ALA A 97 -8.32 -31.07 -8.11
N PHE A 98 -7.86 -30.55 -6.98
CA PHE A 98 -6.82 -29.54 -6.92
C PHE A 98 -5.44 -30.09 -7.32
N ASN A 99 -5.14 -31.30 -6.86
CA ASN A 99 -3.88 -31.98 -7.13
C ASN A 99 -4.02 -33.48 -6.86
N TYR A 100 -3.08 -34.24 -7.42
CA TYR A 100 -2.97 -35.68 -7.27
C TYR A 100 -1.58 -36.06 -6.79
N LEU A 101 -1.52 -36.89 -5.76
CA LEU A 101 -0.29 -37.38 -5.14
C LEU A 101 -0.34 -38.90 -5.01
N GLN A 102 0.81 -39.53 -5.17
CA GLN A 102 0.97 -40.98 -5.03
C GLN A 102 1.52 -41.31 -3.64
N LYS A 103 0.97 -42.34 -2.99
CA LYS A 103 1.56 -42.96 -1.78
C LYS A 103 2.74 -43.88 -2.20
N PRO A 104 3.88 -43.85 -1.50
CA PRO A 104 4.21 -42.96 -0.38
C PRO A 104 4.55 -41.54 -0.84
N VAL A 105 4.12 -40.53 -0.08
CA VAL A 105 4.39 -39.11 -0.36
C VAL A 105 5.31 -38.52 0.71
N GLU A 106 6.30 -37.73 0.28
CA GLU A 106 7.09 -36.93 1.20
C GLU A 106 6.24 -35.87 1.89
N ILE A 107 6.37 -35.79 3.21
CA ILE A 107 5.50 -34.95 4.03
C ILE A 107 5.61 -33.46 3.70
N ASP A 108 6.80 -32.96 3.37
CA ASP A 108 7.00 -31.56 3.01
C ASP A 108 6.34 -31.22 1.65
N LYS A 109 6.41 -32.16 0.68
CA LYS A 109 5.69 -32.05 -0.60
C LYS A 109 4.18 -32.04 -0.40
N LEU A 110 3.65 -32.90 0.47
CA LEU A 110 2.22 -32.91 0.81
C LEU A 110 1.78 -31.59 1.45
N VAL A 111 2.58 -31.06 2.39
CA VAL A 111 2.31 -29.79 3.08
C VAL A 111 2.29 -28.63 2.09
N ASP A 112 3.21 -28.57 1.14
CA ASP A 112 3.22 -27.55 0.09
C ASP A 112 1.97 -27.60 -0.79
N VAL A 113 1.53 -28.79 -1.17
CA VAL A 113 0.29 -28.98 -1.95
C VAL A 113 -0.94 -28.56 -1.15
N LEU A 114 -1.06 -29.01 0.11
CA LEU A 114 -2.17 -28.65 0.99
C LEU A 114 -2.23 -27.14 1.27
N ASN A 115 -1.07 -26.48 1.43
CA ASN A 115 -1.03 -25.02 1.58
C ASN A 115 -1.51 -24.28 0.33
N ARG A 116 -1.12 -24.73 -0.86
CA ARG A 116 -1.63 -24.15 -2.12
C ARG A 116 -3.12 -24.41 -2.30
N ALA A 117 -3.60 -25.61 -1.96
CA ALA A 117 -5.02 -25.96 -1.96
C ALA A 117 -5.81 -25.04 -1.03
N ARG A 118 -5.33 -24.86 0.20
CA ARG A 118 -5.94 -23.97 1.20
C ARG A 118 -5.99 -22.52 0.73
N SER A 119 -4.93 -22.02 0.09
CA SER A 119 -4.91 -20.66 -0.46
C SER A 119 -5.97 -20.48 -1.57
N LYS A 120 -6.10 -21.46 -2.48
CA LYS A 120 -7.14 -21.42 -3.52
C LYS A 120 -8.55 -21.56 -2.95
N ALA A 121 -8.76 -22.44 -1.96
CA ALA A 121 -10.06 -22.58 -1.28
C ALA A 121 -10.48 -21.26 -0.63
N LYS A 122 -9.57 -20.62 0.12
CA LYS A 122 -9.80 -19.32 0.72
C LYS A 122 -10.13 -18.24 -0.30
N PHE A 123 -9.47 -18.25 -1.46
CA PHE A 123 -9.77 -17.33 -2.56
C PHE A 123 -11.21 -17.53 -3.07
N LEU A 124 -11.61 -18.77 -3.38
CA LEU A 124 -12.95 -19.07 -3.88
C LEU A 124 -14.07 -18.85 -2.84
N ILE A 125 -13.80 -19.18 -1.57
CA ILE A 125 -14.69 -18.87 -0.45
C ILE A 125 -14.83 -17.36 -0.31
N ALA A 126 -13.73 -16.61 -0.36
CA ALA A 126 -13.74 -15.16 -0.27
C ALA A 126 -14.48 -14.50 -1.45
N GLU A 127 -14.33 -15.04 -2.65
CA GLU A 127 -15.07 -14.65 -3.84
C GLU A 127 -16.59 -14.85 -3.66
N LYS A 128 -16.99 -15.99 -3.06
CA LYS A 128 -18.40 -16.25 -2.71
C LYS A 128 -18.93 -15.42 -1.53
N SER A 129 -18.09 -15.08 -0.55
CA SER A 129 -18.50 -14.52 0.76
C SER A 129 -18.66 -12.99 0.83
N GLY A 130 -18.51 -12.26 -0.28
CA GLY A 130 -18.97 -10.86 -0.34
C GLY A 130 -17.88 -9.80 -0.21
N LYS A 131 -17.13 -9.63 -1.29
CA LYS A 131 -17.32 -8.41 -2.08
C LYS A 131 -17.59 -8.87 -3.50
N LYS A 132 -18.88 -8.93 -3.89
CA LYS A 132 -19.19 -8.91 -5.32
C LYS A 132 -18.42 -7.72 -5.89
N GLY A 133 -17.49 -7.97 -6.82
CA GLY A 133 -17.04 -6.89 -7.70
C GLY A 133 -18.29 -6.17 -8.21
N LYS A 134 -18.18 -4.86 -8.39
CA LYS A 134 -19.34 -4.05 -8.81
C LYS A 134 -20.08 -4.72 -9.94
N SER A 135 -21.40 -4.70 -9.88
CA SER A 135 -22.22 -5.20 -10.98
C SER A 135 -21.79 -4.52 -12.27
N ILE A 136 -21.79 -5.25 -13.40
CA ILE A 136 -21.46 -4.67 -14.71
C ILE A 136 -22.29 -3.39 -14.96
N LYS A 137 -23.55 -3.37 -14.51
CA LYS A 137 -24.41 -2.18 -14.59
C LYS A 137 -23.88 -1.00 -13.77
N GLU A 138 -23.41 -1.25 -12.55
CA GLU A 138 -22.83 -0.21 -11.67
C GLU A 138 -21.51 0.32 -12.24
N MET A 139 -20.67 -0.59 -12.74
CA MET A 139 -19.41 -0.26 -13.40
C MET A 139 -19.65 0.63 -14.63
N LEU A 140 -20.55 0.22 -15.53
CA LEU A 140 -20.90 1.00 -16.73
C LEU A 140 -21.49 2.37 -16.36
N LEU A 141 -22.38 2.43 -15.37
CA LEU A 141 -22.95 3.68 -14.89
C LEU A 141 -21.87 4.64 -14.37
N GLN A 142 -20.92 4.14 -13.57
CA GLN A 142 -19.83 4.97 -13.03
C GLN A 142 -18.85 5.43 -14.11
N ILE A 143 -18.58 4.59 -15.11
CA ILE A 143 -17.79 4.99 -16.29
C ILE A 143 -18.51 6.09 -17.04
N LEU A 144 -19.81 5.94 -17.32
CA LEU A 144 -20.61 6.95 -18.01
C LEU A 144 -20.65 8.27 -17.24
N ILE A 145 -20.81 8.24 -15.91
CA ILE A 145 -20.78 9.44 -15.07
C ILE A 145 -19.39 10.10 -15.14
N SER A 146 -18.31 9.33 -15.03
CA SER A 146 -16.94 9.86 -15.00
C SER A 146 -16.53 10.48 -16.34
N VAL A 147 -16.85 9.81 -17.45
CA VAL A 147 -16.60 10.31 -18.81
C VAL A 147 -17.54 11.47 -19.12
N GLY A 148 -18.82 11.38 -18.75
CA GLY A 148 -19.81 12.44 -18.93
C GLY A 148 -19.40 13.74 -18.23
N ALA A 149 -18.92 13.67 -16.98
CA ALA A 149 -18.43 14.83 -16.25
C ALA A 149 -17.25 15.52 -16.96
N GLY A 150 -16.28 14.74 -17.46
CA GLY A 150 -15.15 15.29 -18.22
C GLY A 150 -15.58 15.88 -19.56
N LEU A 151 -16.50 15.24 -20.29
CA LEU A 151 -17.04 15.76 -21.54
C LEU A 151 -17.82 17.06 -21.34
N ILE A 152 -18.59 17.16 -20.27
CA ILE A 152 -19.28 18.40 -19.89
C ILE A 152 -18.23 19.50 -19.65
N LEU A 153 -17.18 19.23 -18.87
CA LEU A 153 -16.13 20.23 -18.63
C LEU A 153 -15.40 20.60 -19.91
N TYR A 154 -15.10 19.63 -20.77
CA TYR A 154 -14.49 19.85 -22.08
C TYR A 154 -15.34 20.75 -22.98
N ALA A 155 -16.66 20.60 -22.93
CA ALA A 155 -17.60 21.39 -23.74
C ALA A 155 -17.85 22.81 -23.20
N LEU A 156 -17.48 23.10 -21.95
CA LEU A 156 -17.58 24.45 -21.40
C LEU A 156 -16.58 25.41 -22.09
N PRO A 157 -16.91 26.71 -22.21
CA PRO A 157 -15.98 27.69 -22.76
C PRO A 157 -14.71 27.76 -21.91
N THR A 158 -13.56 27.91 -22.57
CA THR A 158 -12.27 28.00 -21.89
C THR A 158 -12.21 29.23 -20.98
N PRO A 159 -11.95 29.06 -19.67
CA PRO A 159 -11.80 30.17 -18.75
C PRO A 159 -10.70 31.13 -19.17
N GLU A 160 -10.87 32.40 -18.82
CA GLU A 160 -9.87 33.43 -19.09
C GLU A 160 -8.52 33.08 -18.42
N GLY A 161 -7.44 33.25 -19.17
CA GLY A 161 -6.07 32.93 -18.73
C GLY A 161 -5.70 31.44 -18.72
N LEU A 162 -6.60 30.53 -19.11
CA LEU A 162 -6.31 29.09 -19.21
C LEU A 162 -5.96 28.71 -20.67
N PRO A 163 -4.78 28.11 -20.93
CA PRO A 163 -4.48 27.58 -22.25
C PRO A 163 -5.44 26.45 -22.68
N PRO A 164 -5.71 26.25 -23.98
CA PRO A 164 -6.57 25.16 -24.47
C PRO A 164 -6.10 23.77 -24.02
N GLU A 165 -4.79 23.54 -23.95
CA GLU A 165 -4.20 22.30 -23.41
C GLU A 165 -4.56 22.14 -21.93
N GLY A 166 -4.51 23.23 -21.16
CA GLY A 166 -4.86 23.24 -19.74
C GLY A 166 -6.34 22.94 -19.50
N HIS A 167 -7.22 23.46 -20.34
CA HIS A 167 -8.66 23.13 -20.30
C HIS A 167 -8.90 21.64 -20.55
N ARG A 168 -8.30 21.09 -21.61
CA ARG A 168 -8.38 19.67 -21.95
C ARG A 168 -7.83 18.80 -20.83
N PHE A 169 -6.73 19.23 -20.23
CA PHE A 169 -6.13 18.57 -19.07
C PHE A 169 -7.07 18.55 -17.86
N LEU A 170 -7.69 19.68 -17.48
CA LEU A 170 -8.62 19.71 -16.35
C LEU A 170 -9.84 18.81 -16.57
N ALA A 171 -10.37 18.78 -17.80
CA ALA A 171 -11.47 17.90 -18.18
C ALA A 171 -11.08 16.42 -18.03
N PHE A 172 -9.89 16.07 -18.53
CA PHE A 172 -9.34 14.73 -18.40
C PHE A 172 -9.06 14.33 -16.95
N LEU A 173 -8.48 15.25 -16.16
CA LEU A 173 -8.16 15.06 -14.75
C LEU A 173 -9.43 14.72 -13.96
N VAL A 174 -10.53 15.46 -14.17
CA VAL A 174 -11.82 15.17 -13.54
C VAL A 174 -12.30 13.76 -13.87
N THR A 175 -12.24 13.34 -15.13
CA THR A 175 -12.61 11.97 -15.51
C THR A 175 -11.76 10.93 -14.80
N ILE A 176 -10.44 11.07 -14.79
CA ILE A 176 -9.53 10.11 -14.15
C ILE A 176 -9.75 10.05 -12.64
N VAL A 177 -9.89 11.20 -11.98
CA VAL A 177 -10.16 11.27 -10.54
C VAL A 177 -11.47 10.57 -10.18
N LEU A 178 -12.54 10.79 -10.96
CA LEU A 178 -13.81 10.11 -10.74
C LEU A 178 -13.68 8.59 -10.97
N LEU A 179 -12.94 8.15 -11.98
CA LEU A 179 -12.68 6.73 -12.20
C LEU A 179 -11.90 6.08 -11.05
N TRP A 180 -10.92 6.78 -10.47
CA TRP A 180 -10.16 6.31 -9.31
C TRP A 180 -10.97 6.32 -8.03
N VAL A 181 -11.69 7.41 -7.74
CA VAL A 181 -12.54 7.53 -6.53
C VAL A 181 -13.64 6.49 -6.56
N THR A 182 -14.28 6.31 -7.72
CA THR A 182 -15.28 5.27 -7.85
C THR A 182 -14.61 3.90 -7.78
N GLU A 183 -13.46 3.66 -8.41
CA GLU A 183 -12.91 2.33 -8.73
C GLU A 183 -13.78 1.61 -9.76
N ALA A 184 -14.31 2.34 -10.76
CA ALA A 184 -15.15 1.74 -11.79
C ALA A 184 -14.33 0.78 -12.67
N ILE A 185 -13.10 1.18 -12.98
CA ILE A 185 -12.11 0.39 -13.71
C ILE A 185 -10.93 0.14 -12.76
N PRO A 186 -10.26 -1.03 -12.81
CA PRO A 186 -9.06 -1.28 -12.02
C PRO A 186 -8.04 -0.13 -12.11
N ILE A 187 -7.45 0.25 -10.98
CA ILE A 187 -6.61 1.44 -10.88
C ILE A 187 -5.36 1.36 -11.79
N GLY A 188 -4.80 0.17 -11.98
CA GLY A 188 -3.68 -0.05 -12.91
C GLY A 188 -4.05 0.14 -14.39
N VAL A 189 -5.29 -0.19 -14.78
CA VAL A 189 -5.77 0.02 -16.15
C VAL A 189 -6.03 1.50 -16.41
N THR A 190 -6.63 2.20 -15.43
CA THR A 190 -6.82 3.64 -15.52
C THR A 190 -5.49 4.41 -15.46
N ALA A 191 -4.47 3.87 -14.78
CA ALA A 191 -3.11 4.39 -14.87
C ALA A 191 -2.59 4.33 -16.32
N LEU A 192 -2.68 3.20 -17.01
CA LEU A 192 -2.30 3.13 -18.44
C LEU A 192 -3.15 4.06 -19.32
N LEU A 193 -4.43 4.22 -18.98
CA LEU A 193 -5.32 5.19 -19.65
C LEU A 193 -4.84 6.63 -19.48
N VAL A 194 -4.16 7.00 -18.39
CA VAL A 194 -3.54 8.33 -18.25
C VAL A 194 -2.54 8.56 -19.36
N GLY A 195 -1.59 7.65 -19.57
CA GLY A 195 -0.57 7.78 -20.62
C GLY A 195 -1.23 7.89 -22.01
N GLY A 196 -2.16 6.97 -22.31
CA GLY A 196 -2.93 6.96 -23.55
C GLY A 196 -3.78 8.23 -23.77
N GLY A 197 -4.49 8.65 -22.74
CA GLY A 197 -5.48 9.73 -22.77
C GLY A 197 -4.85 11.12 -22.91
N LEU A 198 -3.69 11.36 -22.30
CA LEU A 198 -2.93 12.60 -22.48
C LEU A 198 -2.54 12.81 -23.96
N MET A 199 -2.20 11.73 -24.67
CA MET A 199 -1.92 11.78 -26.11
C MET A 199 -3.20 11.91 -26.94
N LEU A 200 -4.22 11.11 -26.62
CA LEU A 200 -5.50 11.10 -27.34
C LEU A 200 -6.18 12.47 -27.35
N LEU A 201 -6.13 13.18 -26.23
CA LEU A 201 -6.70 14.51 -26.07
C LEU A 201 -5.73 15.62 -26.52
N ASN A 202 -4.57 15.26 -27.07
CA ASN A 202 -3.53 16.18 -27.54
C ASN A 202 -3.11 17.19 -26.45
N ILE A 203 -2.97 16.70 -25.21
CA ILE A 203 -2.44 17.44 -24.05
C ILE A 203 -0.91 17.30 -24.01
N GLN A 204 -0.41 16.10 -24.30
CA GLN A 204 1.02 15.79 -24.33
C GLN A 204 1.41 15.01 -25.58
N LYS A 205 2.68 15.16 -25.98
CA LYS A 205 3.33 14.30 -26.97
C LYS A 205 3.62 12.91 -26.37
N PRO A 206 3.78 11.86 -27.20
CA PRO A 206 4.02 10.50 -26.69
C PRO A 206 5.19 10.38 -25.70
N ASP A 207 6.34 10.96 -26.02
CA ASP A 207 7.52 10.89 -25.16
C ASP A 207 7.27 11.58 -23.80
N ALA A 208 6.60 12.73 -23.81
CA ALA A 208 6.28 13.49 -22.61
C ALA A 208 5.21 12.80 -21.74
N ALA A 209 4.30 12.04 -22.34
CA ALA A 209 3.28 11.28 -21.61
C ALA A 209 3.87 10.05 -20.90
N TRP A 210 4.81 9.33 -21.54
CA TRP A 210 5.35 8.07 -21.02
C TRP A 210 6.67 8.19 -20.25
N SER A 211 7.55 9.13 -20.60
CA SER A 211 8.84 9.35 -19.89
C SER A 211 8.68 9.47 -18.36
N PRO A 212 7.65 10.15 -17.82
CA PRO A 212 7.42 10.22 -16.38
C PRO A 212 7.30 8.87 -15.65
N TYR A 213 6.83 7.81 -16.32
CA TYR A 213 6.74 6.45 -15.76
C TYR A 213 8.11 5.81 -15.50
N ALA A 214 9.16 6.31 -16.15
CA ALA A 214 10.53 5.87 -15.94
C ALA A 214 11.39 6.95 -15.23
N SER A 215 10.75 7.95 -14.61
CA SER A 215 11.47 8.98 -13.86
C SER A 215 12.25 8.38 -12.68
N PRO A 216 13.34 9.03 -12.22
CA PRO A 216 14.12 8.56 -11.08
C PRO A 216 13.28 8.25 -9.84
N ALA A 217 12.27 9.06 -9.54
CA ALA A 217 11.35 8.86 -8.43
C ALA A 217 10.51 7.58 -8.60
N VAL A 218 9.95 7.35 -9.80
CA VAL A 218 9.13 6.16 -10.08
C VAL A 218 9.98 4.89 -10.05
N MET A 219 11.20 4.95 -10.57
CA MET A 219 12.15 3.84 -10.51
C MET A 219 12.62 3.56 -9.08
N PHE A 220 12.78 4.59 -8.24
CA PHE A 220 13.10 4.42 -6.84
C PHE A 220 11.96 3.74 -6.06
N VAL A 221 10.71 4.16 -6.27
CA VAL A 221 9.53 3.51 -5.67
C VAL A 221 9.43 2.04 -6.08
N MET A 222 9.72 1.71 -7.35
CA MET A 222 9.80 0.33 -7.81
C MET A 222 10.76 -0.50 -6.94
N MET A 223 11.99 -0.01 -6.73
CA MET A 223 12.99 -0.75 -5.95
C MET A 223 12.61 -0.85 -4.47
N ILE A 224 11.98 0.18 -3.90
CA ILE A 224 11.48 0.14 -2.51
C ILE A 224 10.36 -0.90 -2.34
N ILE A 225 9.43 -1.00 -3.30
CA ILE A 225 8.38 -2.04 -3.26
C ILE A 225 9.02 -3.44 -3.33
N MET A 226 10.03 -3.63 -4.20
CA MET A 226 10.80 -4.88 -4.25
C MET A 226 11.48 -5.19 -2.91
N PHE A 227 12.04 -4.17 -2.25
CA PHE A 227 12.62 -4.31 -0.91
C PHE A 227 11.60 -4.76 0.13
N GLY A 228 10.37 -4.25 0.07
CA GLY A 228 9.29 -4.72 0.91
C GLY A 228 8.99 -6.20 0.74
N VAL A 229 8.96 -6.68 -0.51
CA VAL A 229 8.84 -8.11 -0.80
C VAL A 229 10.01 -8.87 -0.17
N ILE A 230 11.24 -8.43 -0.40
CA ILE A 230 12.45 -9.11 0.12
C ILE A 230 12.42 -9.23 1.65
N ILE A 231 12.18 -8.14 2.38
CA ILE A 231 12.14 -8.14 3.86
C ILE A 231 11.05 -9.11 4.35
N ASN A 232 9.89 -9.12 3.70
CA ASN A 232 8.80 -10.03 4.05
C ASN A 232 9.17 -11.50 3.79
N GLU A 233 9.77 -11.80 2.63
CA GLU A 233 10.16 -13.17 2.26
C GLU A 233 11.21 -13.77 3.19
N VAL A 234 12.17 -12.98 3.67
CA VAL A 234 13.18 -13.49 4.62
C VAL A 234 12.68 -13.56 6.06
N GLY A 235 11.51 -12.98 6.37
CA GLY A 235 10.91 -13.01 7.70
C GLY A 235 11.39 -11.92 8.66
N LEU A 236 12.14 -10.93 8.18
CA LEU A 236 12.59 -9.79 8.99
C LEU A 236 11.41 -8.96 9.53
N THR A 237 10.29 -8.92 8.81
CA THR A 237 9.04 -8.27 9.26
C THR A 237 8.55 -8.79 10.61
N ASN A 238 8.68 -10.09 10.89
CA ASN A 238 8.28 -10.68 12.17
C ASN A 238 9.15 -10.21 13.34
N ARG A 239 10.43 -9.93 13.09
CA ARG A 239 11.37 -9.46 14.11
C ARG A 239 11.10 -8.00 14.46
N ILE A 240 10.87 -7.19 13.43
CA ILE A 240 10.49 -5.79 13.59
C ILE A 240 9.18 -5.71 14.37
N LEU A 241 8.18 -6.52 14.00
CA LEU A 241 6.91 -6.63 14.73
C LEU A 241 7.11 -6.94 16.21
N PHE A 242 7.94 -7.93 16.55
CA PHE A 242 8.22 -8.28 17.94
C PHE A 242 8.84 -7.11 18.72
N GLY A 243 9.77 -6.38 18.11
CA GLY A 243 10.36 -5.17 18.70
C GLY A 243 9.31 -4.10 19.00
N ILE A 244 8.45 -3.80 18.02
CA ILE A 244 7.37 -2.82 18.17
C ILE A 244 6.39 -3.27 19.26
N LEU A 245 5.97 -4.53 19.28
CA LEU A 245 5.04 -5.05 20.30
C LEU A 245 5.65 -5.06 21.71
N LYS A 246 6.96 -5.30 21.83
CA LYS A 246 7.67 -5.23 23.10
C LYS A 246 7.69 -3.80 23.66
N MET A 247 7.80 -2.79 22.78
CA MET A 247 7.85 -1.38 23.17
C MET A 247 6.46 -0.77 23.37
N GLY A 248 5.54 -0.98 22.42
CA GLY A 248 4.20 -0.37 22.42
C GLY A 248 3.15 -1.13 23.26
N GLY A 249 3.42 -2.37 23.64
CA GLY A 249 2.51 -3.20 24.43
C GLY A 249 1.34 -3.78 23.64
N ARG A 250 0.36 -4.38 24.35
CA ARG A 250 -0.79 -5.09 23.77
C ARG A 250 -2.07 -4.26 23.66
N LYS A 251 -2.18 -3.21 24.48
CA LYS A 251 -3.35 -2.33 24.49
C LYS A 251 -3.37 -1.51 23.21
N LEU A 252 -4.50 -1.52 22.51
CA LEU A 252 -4.50 -1.05 21.13
C LEU A 252 -4.33 0.46 20.98
N ILE A 253 -4.93 1.23 21.90
CA ILE A 253 -4.80 2.69 21.92
C ILE A 253 -3.34 3.12 22.07
N PRO A 254 -2.61 2.75 23.15
CA PRO A 254 -1.21 3.15 23.29
C PRO A 254 -0.32 2.53 22.20
N PHE A 255 -0.61 1.30 21.76
CA PHE A 255 0.15 0.66 20.68
C PHE A 255 0.01 1.42 19.34
N SER A 256 -1.21 1.81 18.97
CA SER A 256 -1.45 2.55 17.73
C SER A 256 -0.92 3.97 17.78
N LEU A 257 -1.00 4.64 18.93
CA LEU A 257 -0.39 5.95 19.13
C LEU A 257 1.13 5.88 19.03
N PHE A 258 1.74 4.89 19.69
CA PHE A 258 3.18 4.62 19.58
C PHE A 258 3.58 4.38 18.13
N LEU A 259 2.84 3.51 17.42
CA LEU A 259 3.12 3.20 16.02
C LEU A 259 3.00 4.44 15.13
N CYS A 260 1.99 5.28 15.35
CA CYS A 260 1.82 6.55 14.64
C CYS A 260 3.02 7.47 14.86
N LEU A 261 3.38 7.74 16.11
CA LEU A 261 4.49 8.65 16.45
C LEU A 261 5.84 8.14 15.90
N VAL A 262 6.13 6.86 16.08
CA VAL A 262 7.38 6.26 15.58
C VAL A 262 7.42 6.27 14.06
N SER A 263 6.29 5.99 13.38
CA SER A 263 6.22 6.08 11.92
C SER A 263 6.55 7.49 11.43
N SER A 264 5.94 8.51 12.02
CA SER A 264 6.19 9.89 11.64
C SER A 264 7.63 10.32 11.93
N ILE A 265 8.15 10.07 13.13
CA ILE A 265 9.51 10.47 13.51
C ILE A 265 10.55 9.78 12.63
N LEU A 266 10.42 8.47 12.41
CA LEU A 266 11.35 7.75 11.55
C LEU A 266 11.23 8.23 10.10
N SER A 267 10.02 8.55 9.62
CA SER A 267 9.85 9.09 8.27
C SER A 267 10.44 10.50 8.09
N SER A 268 10.71 11.23 9.17
CA SER A 268 11.43 12.50 9.08
C SER A 268 12.90 12.32 8.72
N VAL A 269 13.47 11.14 8.97
CA VAL A 269 14.89 10.81 8.73
C VAL A 269 15.04 9.84 7.55
N PHE A 270 14.14 8.87 7.47
CA PHE A 270 14.06 7.88 6.40
C PHE A 270 12.91 8.22 5.47
N HIS A 271 12.98 7.81 4.20
CA HIS A 271 11.87 8.04 3.27
C HIS A 271 10.56 7.40 3.77
N ASP A 272 9.45 8.14 3.71
CA ASP A 272 8.10 7.73 4.15
C ASP A 272 7.61 6.36 3.58
N ALA A 273 7.90 6.08 2.31
CA ALA A 273 7.62 4.82 1.64
C ALA A 273 8.31 3.62 2.33
N THR A 274 9.57 3.80 2.73
CA THR A 274 10.35 2.79 3.45
C THR A 274 9.70 2.46 4.79
N ILE A 275 9.35 3.49 5.57
CA ILE A 275 8.73 3.31 6.89
C ILE A 275 7.36 2.64 6.76
N THR A 276 6.60 3.03 5.75
CA THR A 276 5.31 2.40 5.45
C THR A 276 5.48 0.91 5.20
N ILE A 277 6.43 0.51 4.34
CA ILE A 277 6.68 -0.91 4.06
C ILE A 277 7.05 -1.66 5.33
N ILE A 278 8.01 -1.13 6.08
CA ILE A 278 8.52 -1.79 7.29
C ILE A 278 7.39 -2.06 8.27
N PHE A 279 6.56 -1.05 8.57
CA PHE A 279 5.52 -1.20 9.58
C PHE A 279 4.24 -1.86 9.05
N LEU A 280 3.82 -1.56 7.83
CA LEU A 280 2.64 -2.17 7.24
C LEU A 280 2.81 -3.68 7.05
N PHE A 281 3.92 -4.12 6.44
CA PHE A 281 4.16 -5.54 6.23
C PHE A 281 4.49 -6.27 7.54
N SER A 282 4.92 -5.56 8.60
CA SER A 282 4.99 -6.14 9.95
C SER A 282 3.60 -6.42 10.54
N MET A 283 2.55 -5.69 10.14
CA MET A 283 1.18 -5.89 10.60
C MET A 283 0.44 -7.01 9.83
N ILE A 284 0.82 -7.30 8.58
CA ILE A 284 0.17 -8.37 7.79
C ILE A 284 0.20 -9.74 8.50
N PRO A 285 1.32 -10.22 9.08
CA PRO A 285 1.33 -11.43 9.89
C PRO A 285 0.37 -11.41 11.08
N VAL A 286 0.15 -10.24 11.71
CA VAL A 286 -0.84 -10.07 12.78
C VAL A 286 -2.25 -10.30 12.24
N PHE A 287 -2.58 -9.69 11.09
CA PHE A 287 -3.86 -9.89 10.42
C PHE A 287 -4.09 -11.35 10.07
N ASN A 288 -3.09 -12.01 9.50
CA ASN A 288 -3.14 -13.42 9.14
C ASN A 288 -3.36 -14.34 10.34
N LYS A 289 -2.68 -14.09 11.48
CA LYS A 289 -2.91 -14.84 12.74
C LYS A 289 -4.33 -14.67 13.29
N LEU A 290 -4.97 -13.54 12.99
CA LEU A 290 -6.35 -13.25 13.35
C LEU A 290 -7.36 -13.73 12.29
N ASN A 291 -6.91 -14.41 11.22
CA ASN A 291 -7.72 -14.81 10.06
C ASN A 291 -8.33 -13.63 9.30
N ILE A 292 -7.71 -12.46 9.37
CA ILE A 292 -8.11 -11.27 8.62
C ILE A 292 -7.32 -11.22 7.31
N THR A 293 -8.03 -11.28 6.21
CA THR A 293 -7.52 -11.18 4.85
C THR A 293 -8.06 -9.91 4.19
N PRO A 294 -7.52 -9.47 3.04
CA PRO A 294 -8.06 -8.33 2.30
C PRO A 294 -9.58 -8.43 2.05
N HIS A 295 -10.08 -9.65 1.82
CA HIS A 295 -11.51 -9.92 1.59
C HIS A 295 -12.34 -9.94 2.88
N THR A 296 -11.75 -10.31 4.02
CA THR A 296 -12.40 -10.33 5.34
C THR A 296 -12.00 -9.15 6.22
N SER A 297 -11.61 -8.04 5.58
CA SER A 297 -11.09 -6.84 6.24
C SER A 297 -12.05 -6.30 7.30
N THR A 298 -11.52 -6.05 8.48
CA THR A 298 -12.28 -5.52 9.63
C THR A 298 -11.89 -4.07 9.90
N SER A 299 -12.64 -3.37 10.77
CA SER A 299 -12.24 -2.04 11.25
C SER A 299 -10.82 -2.04 11.84
N PHE A 300 -10.37 -3.16 12.42
CA PHE A 300 -9.02 -3.30 12.96
C PHE A 300 -7.95 -3.29 11.85
N SER A 301 -8.08 -4.12 10.81
CA SER A 301 -7.08 -4.14 9.73
C SER A 301 -7.08 -2.83 8.96
N LYS A 302 -8.27 -2.31 8.62
CA LYS A 302 -8.44 -1.01 7.94
C LYS A 302 -7.78 0.13 8.70
N PHE A 303 -7.97 0.18 10.02
CA PHE A 303 -7.38 1.22 10.88
C PHE A 303 -5.85 1.25 10.77
N PHE A 304 -5.15 0.11 10.91
CA PHE A 304 -3.68 0.09 10.80
C PHE A 304 -3.19 0.30 9.38
N THR A 305 -3.88 -0.26 8.39
CA THR A 305 -3.49 -0.12 6.98
C THR A 305 -3.68 1.31 6.47
N ILE A 306 -4.52 2.12 7.13
CA ILE A 306 -4.67 3.56 6.84
C ILE A 306 -3.78 4.41 7.76
N LEU A 307 -3.68 4.09 9.05
CA LEU A 307 -2.89 4.85 10.02
C LEU A 307 -1.41 4.92 9.62
N ILE A 308 -0.78 3.78 9.37
CA ILE A 308 0.66 3.68 9.11
C ILE A 308 1.12 4.57 7.93
N PRO A 309 0.52 4.47 6.73
CA PRO A 309 0.96 5.30 5.61
C PRO A 309 0.66 6.79 5.83
N LEU A 310 -0.45 7.15 6.48
CA LEU A 310 -0.77 8.55 6.80
C LEU A 310 0.22 9.12 7.82
N SER A 311 0.61 8.34 8.84
CA SER A 311 1.65 8.73 9.80
C SER A 311 3.00 8.92 9.13
N ALA A 312 3.42 7.97 8.28
CA ALA A 312 4.69 8.10 7.54
C ALA A 312 4.67 9.32 6.60
N SER A 313 3.55 9.60 5.93
CA SER A 313 3.40 10.81 5.13
C SER A 313 3.50 12.07 5.99
N ALA A 314 2.77 12.13 7.12
CA ALA A 314 2.74 13.26 8.05
C ALA A 314 4.10 13.61 8.66
N GLY A 315 5.03 12.66 8.77
CA GLY A 315 6.35 12.92 9.32
C GLY A 315 7.43 13.29 8.28
N GLY A 316 7.20 13.01 6.99
CA GLY A 316 8.25 13.11 5.99
C GLY A 316 8.78 14.52 5.71
N PHE A 317 8.14 15.58 6.20
CA PHE A 317 8.62 16.95 6.06
C PHE A 317 9.51 17.41 7.21
N GLY A 318 9.64 16.60 8.27
CA GLY A 318 10.25 16.99 9.55
C GLY A 318 11.73 17.35 9.49
N THR A 319 12.49 16.78 8.55
CA THR A 319 13.87 17.19 8.26
C THR A 319 14.08 17.30 6.76
N ILE A 320 15.18 17.94 6.33
CA ILE A 320 15.54 18.00 4.91
C ILE A 320 15.64 16.59 4.29
N LEU A 321 16.02 15.58 5.07
CA LEU A 321 16.24 14.21 4.59
C LEU A 321 14.95 13.38 4.43
N GLY A 322 13.85 13.78 5.07
CA GLY A 322 12.64 12.95 5.16
C GLY A 322 11.96 12.65 3.82
N GLY A 323 12.02 13.56 2.84
CA GLY A 323 11.65 13.24 1.47
C GLY A 323 11.97 14.35 0.48
N GLY A 324 12.02 13.99 -0.81
CA GLY A 324 12.61 14.82 -1.89
C GLY A 324 12.04 16.23 -2.05
N ARG A 325 10.81 16.48 -1.63
CA ARG A 325 10.17 17.81 -1.62
C ARG A 325 10.90 18.85 -0.76
N ASN A 326 11.55 18.42 0.32
CA ASN A 326 12.19 19.31 1.28
C ASN A 326 13.46 19.96 0.71
N PRO A 327 14.44 19.19 0.16
CA PRO A 327 15.61 19.79 -0.48
C PRO A 327 15.25 20.56 -1.74
N ILE A 328 14.24 20.13 -2.50
CA ILE A 328 13.73 20.91 -3.66
C ILE A 328 13.31 22.32 -3.22
N ALA A 329 12.61 22.45 -2.09
CA ALA A 329 12.17 23.74 -1.60
C ALA A 329 13.33 24.63 -1.16
N VAL A 330 14.27 24.08 -0.39
CA VAL A 330 15.45 24.82 0.09
C VAL A 330 16.37 25.24 -1.06
N ASP A 331 16.66 24.34 -2.01
CA ASP A 331 17.45 24.63 -3.21
C ASP A 331 16.78 25.68 -4.10
N PHE A 332 15.45 25.64 -4.22
CA PHE A 332 14.70 26.66 -4.94
C PHE A 332 14.87 28.05 -4.30
N LEU A 333 14.73 28.15 -2.98
CA LEU A 333 14.90 29.42 -2.25
C LEU A 333 16.32 29.98 -2.45
N GLU A 334 17.34 29.13 -2.29
CA GLU A 334 18.74 29.53 -2.43
C GLU A 334 19.04 30.05 -3.84
N LYS A 335 18.59 29.33 -4.88
CA LYS A 335 18.80 29.74 -6.28
C LYS A 335 18.08 31.03 -6.66
N HIS A 336 16.95 31.35 -6.04
CA HIS A 336 16.09 32.49 -6.44
C HIS A 336 16.20 33.72 -5.52
N SER A 337 16.69 33.59 -4.28
CA SER A 337 16.91 34.74 -3.37
C SER A 337 18.32 34.85 -2.80
N GLY A 338 19.15 33.81 -2.94
CA GLY A 338 20.41 33.71 -2.20
C GLY A 338 20.22 33.44 -0.70
N ILE A 339 18.99 33.21 -0.21
CA ILE A 339 18.72 32.87 1.18
C ILE A 339 18.95 31.37 1.37
N HIS A 340 19.93 31.02 2.21
CA HIS A 340 20.21 29.63 2.57
C HIS A 340 19.49 29.26 3.89
N ILE A 341 18.79 28.12 3.90
CA ILE A 341 18.25 27.49 5.12
C ILE A 341 19.07 26.24 5.42
N GLY A 342 19.83 26.27 6.51
CA GLY A 342 20.65 25.14 6.92
C GLY A 342 19.84 23.98 7.51
N PHE A 343 20.46 22.80 7.60
CA PHE A 343 19.83 21.61 8.19
C PHE A 343 19.29 21.83 9.60
N PHE A 344 20.07 22.48 10.48
CA PHE A 344 19.64 22.74 11.87
C PHE A 344 18.50 23.74 11.96
N GLU A 345 18.53 24.81 11.16
CA GLU A 345 17.45 25.79 11.10
C GLU A 345 16.15 25.12 10.63
N TYR A 346 16.23 24.34 9.55
CA TYR A 346 15.09 23.56 9.04
C TYR A 346 14.56 22.60 10.11
N LEU A 347 15.44 21.84 10.76
CA LEU A 347 15.09 20.88 11.81
C LEU A 347 14.34 21.55 12.95
N ILE A 348 14.85 22.67 13.47
CA ILE A 348 14.21 23.43 14.55
C ILE A 348 12.82 23.93 14.09
N CYS A 349 12.69 24.42 12.86
CA CYS A 349 11.43 24.97 12.36
C CYS A 349 10.35 23.90 12.10
N GLN A 350 10.72 22.72 11.61
CA GLN A 350 9.78 21.72 11.08
C GLN A 350 9.60 20.49 11.98
N PHE A 351 10.65 20.00 12.62
CA PHE A 351 10.59 18.75 13.38
C PHE A 351 9.60 18.79 14.55
N PRO A 352 9.47 19.88 15.33
CA PRO A 352 8.47 19.95 16.39
C PRO A 352 7.04 19.79 15.88
N MET A 353 6.76 20.26 14.66
CA MET A 353 5.44 20.13 14.03
C MET A 353 5.06 18.67 13.80
N VAL A 354 6.02 17.80 13.52
CA VAL A 354 5.81 16.36 13.28
C VAL A 354 5.05 15.74 14.43
N ILE A 355 5.37 16.08 15.68
CA ILE A 355 4.70 15.52 16.86
C ILE A 355 3.23 15.92 16.86
N PHE A 356 2.92 17.20 16.66
CA PHE A 356 1.54 17.70 16.67
C PHE A 356 0.69 17.14 15.53
N VAL A 357 1.22 17.10 14.31
CA VAL A 357 0.50 16.53 13.16
C VAL A 357 0.37 15.01 13.28
N SER A 358 1.30 14.32 13.96
CA SER A 358 1.18 12.89 14.26
C SER A 358 0.06 12.62 15.25
N LEU A 359 -0.05 13.43 16.31
CA LEU A 359 -1.16 13.33 17.26
C LEU A 359 -2.50 13.60 16.56
N ALA A 360 -2.57 14.64 15.72
CA ALA A 360 -3.76 14.92 14.91
C ALA A 360 -4.09 13.75 13.98
N THR A 361 -3.08 13.16 13.34
CA THR A 361 -3.22 11.97 12.50
C THR A 361 -3.86 10.82 13.26
N TRP A 362 -3.28 10.47 14.41
CA TRP A 362 -3.81 9.38 15.24
C TRP A 362 -5.25 9.64 15.68
N VAL A 363 -5.54 10.86 16.18
CA VAL A 363 -6.88 11.23 16.65
C VAL A 363 -7.91 11.08 15.54
N ILE A 364 -7.65 11.63 14.35
CA ILE A 364 -8.63 11.61 13.26
C ILE A 364 -8.86 10.19 12.73
N VAL A 365 -7.79 9.42 12.54
CA VAL A 365 -7.91 8.03 12.08
C VAL A 365 -8.65 7.18 13.13
N TYR A 366 -8.39 7.40 14.42
CA TYR A 366 -9.08 6.70 15.50
C TYR A 366 -10.56 7.07 15.61
N LEU A 367 -10.91 8.34 15.46
CA LEU A 367 -12.30 8.80 15.53
C LEU A 367 -13.12 8.33 14.34
N LEU A 368 -12.55 8.34 13.13
CA LEU A 368 -13.27 7.97 11.91
C LEU A 368 -13.29 6.46 11.65
N PHE A 369 -12.25 5.74 12.08
CA PHE A 369 -12.14 4.28 11.95
C PHE A 369 -11.72 3.61 13.27
N PRO A 370 -12.54 3.70 14.33
CA PRO A 370 -12.19 3.13 15.62
C PRO A 370 -12.06 1.60 15.53
N PRO A 371 -10.94 1.03 15.99
CA PRO A 371 -10.79 -0.42 16.02
C PRO A 371 -11.70 -1.02 17.10
N LYS A 372 -12.49 -2.04 16.72
CA LYS A 372 -13.40 -2.74 17.65
C LYS A 372 -12.65 -3.58 18.70
N MET A 373 -11.45 -4.05 18.36
CA MET A 373 -10.58 -4.82 19.25
C MET A 373 -9.89 -3.89 20.25
N LYS A 374 -9.91 -4.21 21.55
CA LYS A 374 -9.27 -3.39 22.58
C LYS A 374 -7.81 -3.77 22.86
N GLU A 375 -7.48 -5.06 22.73
CA GLU A 375 -6.14 -5.58 23.00
C GLU A 375 -5.76 -6.67 21.99
N LEU A 376 -4.48 -6.73 21.66
CA LEU A 376 -3.92 -7.81 20.84
C LEU A 376 -3.87 -9.13 21.64
N PRO A 377 -4.23 -10.27 21.02
CA PRO A 377 -4.11 -11.58 21.65
C PRO A 377 -2.69 -11.91 22.14
N ALA A 378 -2.59 -12.59 23.29
CA ALA A 378 -1.32 -12.90 23.95
C ALA A 378 -0.38 -13.78 23.10
N ASN A 379 -0.95 -14.66 22.29
CA ASN A 379 -0.23 -15.56 21.38
C ASN A 379 0.52 -14.83 20.25
N ILE A 380 0.26 -13.53 20.04
CA ILE A 380 0.98 -12.72 19.05
C ILE A 380 2.36 -12.31 19.60
N GLN A 381 2.49 -12.13 20.92
CA GLN A 381 3.72 -11.69 21.59
C GLN A 381 4.59 -12.85 22.09
N SER A 382 4.03 -14.06 22.25
CA SER A 382 4.56 -15.10 23.13
C SER A 382 5.63 -16.04 22.57
N SER A 383 6.14 -15.84 21.36
CA SER A 383 7.26 -16.65 20.87
C SER A 383 8.58 -15.91 21.07
N LYS A 384 9.48 -16.45 21.93
CA LYS A 384 10.91 -16.10 21.86
C LYS A 384 11.34 -16.27 20.41
N LEU A 385 11.77 -15.18 19.77
CA LEU A 385 12.23 -15.28 18.38
C LEU A 385 13.47 -16.17 18.33
N PRO A 386 13.53 -17.10 17.36
CA PRO A 386 14.75 -17.87 17.16
C PRO A 386 15.92 -16.94 16.77
N PRO A 387 17.18 -17.38 16.90
CA PRO A 387 18.32 -16.63 16.37
C PRO A 387 18.12 -16.25 14.91
N MET A 388 18.66 -15.11 14.48
CA MET A 388 18.55 -14.67 13.08
C MET A 388 19.16 -15.71 12.14
N SER A 389 18.38 -16.12 11.14
CA SER A 389 18.84 -16.97 10.06
C SER A 389 19.92 -16.27 9.23
N LYS A 390 20.71 -17.02 8.47
CA LYS A 390 21.72 -16.46 7.56
C LYS A 390 21.09 -15.49 6.55
N ARG A 391 19.89 -15.81 6.03
CA ARG A 391 19.15 -14.97 5.09
C ARG A 391 18.70 -13.65 5.74
N GLU A 392 18.16 -13.72 6.96
CA GLU A 392 17.74 -12.53 7.72
C GLU A 392 18.94 -11.61 8.01
N LYS A 393 20.07 -12.15 8.47
CA LYS A 393 21.28 -11.36 8.74
C LYS A 393 21.85 -10.73 7.46
N GLY A 394 21.94 -11.52 6.39
CA GLY A 394 22.49 -11.07 5.11
C GLY A 394 21.67 -9.92 4.52
N VAL A 395 20.35 -10.05 4.45
CA VAL A 395 19.47 -8.97 3.97
C VAL A 395 19.54 -7.75 4.87
N ALA A 396 19.55 -7.92 6.20
CA ALA A 396 19.67 -6.80 7.13
C ALA A 396 20.97 -6.01 6.90
N ILE A 397 22.11 -6.70 6.75
CA ILE A 397 23.41 -6.07 6.47
C ILE A 397 23.39 -5.33 5.14
N ILE A 398 22.90 -5.96 4.07
CA ILE A 398 22.84 -5.34 2.73
C ILE A 398 21.98 -4.09 2.77
N PHE A 399 20.84 -4.12 3.48
CA PHE A 399 19.97 -2.96 3.63
C PHE A 399 20.65 -1.86 4.43
N SER A 400 21.30 -2.19 5.56
CA SER A 400 22.08 -1.22 6.33
C SER A 400 23.17 -0.56 5.50
N LEU A 401 23.87 -1.33 4.65
CA LEU A 401 24.86 -0.79 3.72
C LEU A 401 24.21 0.11 2.67
N ALA A 402 23.07 -0.28 2.09
CA ALA A 402 22.34 0.57 1.13
C ALA A 402 21.95 1.92 1.74
N PHE A 403 21.51 1.94 3.01
CA PHE A 403 21.23 3.19 3.74
C PHE A 403 22.50 4.04 3.93
N ILE A 404 23.62 3.42 4.31
CA ILE A 404 24.89 4.13 4.45
C ILE A 404 25.28 4.78 3.12
N PHE A 405 25.23 4.03 2.02
CA PHE A 405 25.54 4.54 0.68
C PHE A 405 24.60 5.67 0.24
N TRP A 406 23.31 5.58 0.52
CA TRP A 406 22.38 6.68 0.27
C TRP A 406 22.71 7.92 1.12
N SER A 407 23.11 7.76 2.38
CA SER A 407 23.51 8.88 3.25
C SER A 407 24.81 9.56 2.81
N ILE A 408 25.71 8.84 2.14
CA ILE A 408 26.94 9.41 1.55
C ILE A 408 26.81 9.64 0.03
N GLY A 409 25.58 9.72 -0.48
CA GLY A 409 25.29 9.93 -1.90
C GLY A 409 25.99 11.16 -2.47
N ASP A 410 26.05 12.25 -1.70
CA ASP A 410 26.71 13.50 -2.10
C ASP A 410 28.23 13.37 -2.28
N LEU A 411 28.86 12.46 -1.52
CA LEU A 411 30.30 12.18 -1.61
C LEU A 411 30.62 11.16 -2.71
N THR A 412 29.75 10.17 -2.88
CA THR A 412 29.95 9.08 -3.84
C THR A 412 29.46 9.42 -5.25
N HIS A 413 28.61 10.43 -5.37
CA HIS A 413 27.87 10.79 -6.59
C HIS A 413 27.08 9.60 -7.19
N LEU A 414 26.81 8.56 -6.40
CA LEU A 414 26.06 7.40 -6.84
C LEU A 414 24.56 7.71 -6.83
N HIS A 415 23.91 7.51 -7.98
CA HIS A 415 22.46 7.66 -8.07
C HIS A 415 21.75 6.61 -7.18
N VAL A 416 20.66 7.00 -6.53
CA VAL A 416 19.93 6.14 -5.56
C VAL A 416 19.51 4.79 -6.13
N SER A 417 19.15 4.75 -7.41
CA SER A 417 18.77 3.52 -8.12
C SER A 417 19.93 2.56 -8.33
N VAL A 418 21.17 3.05 -8.43
CA VAL A 418 22.37 2.23 -8.59
C VAL A 418 22.60 1.41 -7.32
N VAL A 419 22.58 2.07 -6.16
CA VAL A 419 22.70 1.42 -4.85
C VAL A 419 21.59 0.37 -4.67
N ALA A 420 20.36 0.72 -5.02
CA ALA A 420 19.22 -0.20 -4.91
C ALA A 420 19.37 -1.43 -5.83
N ALA A 421 19.79 -1.23 -7.08
CA ALA A 421 20.01 -2.32 -8.04
C ALA A 421 21.12 -3.26 -7.56
N PHE A 422 22.25 -2.74 -7.07
CA PHE A 422 23.32 -3.56 -6.50
C PHE A 422 22.84 -4.37 -5.29
N ALA A 423 22.04 -3.78 -4.40
CA ALA A 423 21.45 -4.52 -3.29
C ALA A 423 20.60 -5.70 -3.77
N ILE A 424 19.75 -5.51 -4.78
CA ILE A 424 18.94 -6.59 -5.36
C ILE A 424 19.85 -7.66 -6.01
N ILE A 425 20.87 -7.26 -6.76
CA ILE A 425 21.83 -8.18 -7.38
C ILE A 425 22.51 -9.05 -6.32
N ILE A 426 23.00 -8.45 -5.24
CA ILE A 426 23.70 -9.17 -4.16
C ILE A 426 22.72 -10.13 -3.45
N ILE A 427 21.50 -9.68 -3.14
CA ILE A 427 20.49 -10.51 -2.44
C ILE A 427 20.08 -11.71 -3.29
N CYS A 428 19.82 -11.50 -4.57
CA CYS A 428 19.47 -12.55 -5.52
C CYS A 428 20.67 -13.48 -5.80
N GLY A 429 21.86 -12.91 -6.00
CA GLY A 429 23.09 -13.64 -6.29
C GLY A 429 23.55 -14.54 -5.13
N LEU A 430 23.33 -14.11 -3.89
CA LEU A 430 23.58 -14.93 -2.69
C LEU A 430 22.46 -15.95 -2.41
N GLY A 431 21.40 -16.00 -3.23
CA GLY A 431 20.29 -16.94 -3.07
C GLY A 431 19.42 -16.70 -1.83
N TYR A 432 19.40 -15.47 -1.30
CA TYR A 432 18.55 -15.13 -0.15
C TYR A 432 17.07 -15.06 -0.53
N VAL A 433 16.77 -14.45 -1.68
CA VAL A 433 15.43 -14.41 -2.30
C VAL A 433 15.60 -14.52 -3.81
N SER A 434 14.74 -15.28 -4.49
CA SER A 434 14.80 -15.39 -5.95
C SER A 434 14.16 -14.18 -6.63
N PHE A 435 14.74 -13.71 -7.74
CA PHE A 435 14.15 -12.60 -8.50
C PHE A 435 12.73 -12.92 -8.99
N LYS A 436 12.46 -14.18 -9.36
CA LYS A 436 11.12 -14.66 -9.71
C LYS A 436 10.11 -14.40 -8.59
N THR A 437 10.47 -14.72 -7.33
CA THR A 437 9.62 -14.47 -6.17
C THR A 437 9.36 -12.97 -5.97
N ILE A 438 10.38 -12.13 -6.18
CA ILE A 438 10.24 -10.67 -6.08
C ILE A 438 9.20 -10.17 -7.08
N ILE A 439 9.32 -10.59 -8.34
CA ILE A 439 8.44 -10.16 -9.44
C ILE A 439 7.01 -10.70 -9.29
N GLU A 440 6.84 -11.95 -8.87
CA GLU A 440 5.52 -12.56 -8.65
C GLU A 440 4.72 -11.88 -7.54
N LYS A 441 5.41 -11.36 -6.52
CA LYS A 441 4.79 -10.68 -5.37
C LYS A 441 4.82 -9.16 -5.46
N PHE A 442 5.33 -8.62 -6.56
CA PHE A 442 5.47 -7.19 -6.78
C PHE A 442 4.10 -6.53 -7.01
N ALA A 443 3.87 -5.37 -6.38
CA ALA A 443 2.66 -4.57 -6.56
C ALA A 443 2.73 -3.72 -7.86
N TRP A 444 2.52 -4.37 -9.00
CA TRP A 444 2.58 -3.75 -10.33
C TRP A 444 1.61 -2.59 -10.52
N ASP A 445 0.39 -2.74 -9.99
CA ASP A 445 -0.64 -1.72 -9.96
C ASP A 445 -0.16 -0.46 -9.23
N ALA A 446 0.44 -0.61 -8.05
CA ALA A 446 0.94 0.52 -7.27
C ALA A 446 2.02 1.31 -8.01
N TRP A 447 2.94 0.61 -8.67
CA TRP A 447 4.00 1.25 -9.45
C TRP A 447 3.45 1.99 -10.69
N LEU A 448 2.56 1.35 -11.45
CA LEU A 448 1.92 1.97 -12.63
C LEU A 448 1.13 3.22 -12.25
N VAL A 449 0.36 3.14 -11.16
CA VAL A 449 -0.44 4.27 -10.66
C VAL A 449 0.45 5.42 -10.21
N PHE A 450 1.56 5.13 -9.53
CA PHE A 450 2.51 6.17 -9.17
C PHE A 450 3.11 6.86 -10.42
N GLY A 451 3.48 6.08 -11.45
CA GLY A 451 3.92 6.62 -12.74
C GLY A 451 2.88 7.52 -13.43
N ALA A 452 1.60 7.11 -13.41
CA ALA A 452 0.49 7.90 -13.91
C ALA A 452 0.33 9.24 -13.15
N GLY A 453 0.46 9.23 -11.82
CA GLY A 453 0.42 10.44 -11.01
C GLY A 453 1.57 11.42 -11.34
N VAL A 454 2.79 10.91 -11.58
CA VAL A 454 3.90 11.76 -12.03
C VAL A 454 3.65 12.31 -13.43
N SER A 455 3.09 11.50 -14.34
CA SER A 455 2.72 11.93 -15.70
C SER A 455 1.63 13.02 -15.69
N LEU A 456 0.57 12.86 -14.90
CA LEU A 456 -0.44 13.90 -14.68
C LEU A 456 0.16 15.17 -14.10
N GLY A 457 1.13 15.05 -13.18
CA GLY A 457 1.82 16.19 -12.60
C GLY A 457 2.58 17.01 -13.63
N VAL A 458 3.37 16.34 -14.48
CA VAL A 458 4.08 16.99 -15.59
C VAL A 458 3.10 17.61 -16.60
N ALA A 459 2.03 16.90 -16.95
CA ALA A 459 1.00 17.45 -17.83
C ALA A 459 0.29 18.69 -17.25
N MET A 460 0.07 18.74 -15.94
CA MET A 460 -0.53 19.91 -15.29
C MET A 460 0.38 21.14 -15.33
N LEU A 461 1.69 20.91 -15.23
CA LEU A 461 2.73 21.93 -15.35
C LEU A 461 2.80 22.48 -16.78
N ASP A 462 2.99 21.58 -17.75
CA ASP A 462 3.22 21.93 -19.15
C ASP A 462 1.98 22.57 -19.80
N SER A 463 0.78 22.10 -19.44
CA SER A 463 -0.47 22.63 -19.96
C SER A 463 -0.87 24.00 -19.40
N GLY A 464 -0.15 24.49 -18.39
CA GLY A 464 -0.46 25.76 -17.70
C GLY A 464 -1.64 25.69 -16.73
N ALA A 465 -2.30 24.54 -16.59
CA ALA A 465 -3.44 24.35 -15.70
C ALA A 465 -3.08 24.63 -14.23
N GLY A 466 -1.89 24.21 -13.77
CA GLY A 466 -1.44 24.46 -12.40
C GLY A 466 -1.26 25.95 -12.08
N LYS A 467 -0.70 26.71 -13.03
CA LYS A 467 -0.54 28.17 -12.91
C LYS A 467 -1.88 28.89 -12.85
N TRP A 468 -2.82 28.48 -13.70
CA TRP A 468 -4.17 29.04 -13.71
C TRP A 468 -4.92 28.75 -12.40
N LEU A 469 -4.89 27.51 -11.89
CA LEU A 469 -5.52 27.17 -10.60
C LEU A 469 -4.99 28.05 -9.46
N ALA A 470 -3.68 28.27 -9.44
CA ALA A 470 -3.05 29.10 -8.43
C ALA A 470 -3.40 30.59 -8.56
N SER A 471 -3.55 31.12 -9.79
CA SER A 471 -3.96 32.52 -10.00
C SER A 471 -5.40 32.78 -9.54
N GLN A 472 -6.27 31.76 -9.59
CA GLN A 472 -7.61 31.86 -9.00
C GLN A 472 -7.59 31.80 -7.47
N PHE A 473 -6.60 31.11 -6.89
CA PHE A 473 -6.50 30.91 -5.46
C PHE A 473 -5.86 32.09 -4.71
N ALA A 474 -4.84 32.71 -5.30
CA ALA A 474 -4.03 33.74 -4.65
C ALA A 474 -4.82 34.95 -4.12
N PRO A 475 -5.79 35.54 -4.86
CA PRO A 475 -6.52 36.73 -4.40
C PRO A 475 -7.30 36.51 -3.10
N ILE A 476 -7.69 35.27 -2.81
CA ILE A 476 -8.49 34.91 -1.63
C ILE A 476 -7.68 35.10 -0.32
N LEU A 477 -6.35 35.03 -0.41
CA LEU A 477 -5.46 35.09 0.76
C LEU A 477 -4.94 36.50 1.08
N ILE A 478 -5.07 37.45 0.14
CA ILE A 478 -4.57 38.81 0.31
C ILE A 478 -5.35 39.51 1.42
N GLY A 479 -4.63 40.15 2.35
CA GLY A 479 -5.23 40.87 3.49
C GLY A 479 -5.77 39.98 4.63
N GLN A 480 -5.66 38.66 4.51
CA GLN A 480 -6.08 37.73 5.57
C GLN A 480 -5.03 37.62 6.70
N SER A 481 -5.43 37.04 7.83
CA SER A 481 -4.49 36.75 8.92
C SER A 481 -3.45 35.69 8.52
N LYS A 482 -2.25 35.72 9.13
CA LYS A 482 -1.17 34.75 8.84
C LYS A 482 -1.63 33.30 8.96
N LEU A 483 -2.47 32.98 9.96
CA LEU A 483 -3.04 31.65 10.13
C LEU A 483 -3.86 31.22 8.90
N ILE A 484 -4.73 32.12 8.41
CA ILE A 484 -5.57 31.85 7.23
C ILE A 484 -4.70 31.74 5.98
N GLN A 485 -3.65 32.56 5.85
CA GLN A 485 -2.73 32.49 4.73
C GLN A 485 -1.95 31.16 4.71
N TYR A 486 -1.39 30.73 5.84
CA TYR A 486 -0.72 29.43 5.96
C TYR A 486 -1.67 28.26 5.71
N PHE A 487 -2.88 28.33 6.28
CA PHE A 487 -3.90 27.32 6.06
C PHE A 487 -4.30 27.26 4.58
N GLY A 488 -4.48 28.41 3.93
CA GLY A 488 -4.81 28.51 2.51
C GLY A 488 -3.72 27.92 1.62
N ILE A 489 -2.48 28.39 1.75
CA ILE A 489 -1.32 27.83 1.03
C ILE A 489 -1.20 26.32 1.30
N GLY A 490 -1.47 25.92 2.55
CA GLY A 490 -1.46 24.54 2.98
C GLY A 490 -2.51 23.68 2.27
N ILE A 491 -3.77 24.12 2.23
CA ILE A 491 -4.85 23.42 1.55
C ILE A 491 -4.59 23.34 0.05
N PHE A 492 -4.06 24.42 -0.55
CA PHE A 492 -3.69 24.40 -1.95
C PHE A 492 -2.60 23.37 -2.24
N GLY A 493 -1.49 23.37 -1.49
CA GLY A 493 -0.42 22.39 -1.65
C GLY A 493 -0.89 20.94 -1.43
N SER A 494 -1.69 20.71 -0.38
CA SER A 494 -2.32 19.43 -0.05
C SER A 494 -3.24 18.91 -1.17
N PHE A 495 -4.07 19.79 -1.74
CA PHE A 495 -4.94 19.48 -2.87
C PHE A 495 -4.14 19.11 -4.11
N ILE A 496 -3.19 19.95 -4.51
CA ILE A 496 -2.34 19.72 -5.68
C ILE A 496 -1.56 18.40 -5.56
N SER A 497 -1.03 18.11 -4.37
CA SER A 497 -0.31 16.87 -4.07
C SER A 497 -1.18 15.61 -4.09
N SER A 498 -2.50 15.74 -4.20
CA SER A 498 -3.39 14.59 -4.31
C SER A 498 -3.50 14.05 -5.73
N PHE A 499 -3.01 14.80 -6.72
CA PHE A 499 -3.07 14.44 -8.15
C PHE A 499 -1.70 14.19 -8.79
N MET A 500 -0.62 14.43 -8.03
CA MET A 500 0.76 14.20 -8.47
C MET A 500 1.66 13.88 -7.27
N SER A 501 2.93 13.56 -7.50
CA SER A 501 3.85 13.30 -6.39
C SER A 501 4.11 14.53 -5.52
N ASN A 502 4.31 14.35 -4.21
CA ASN A 502 4.59 15.44 -3.26
C ASN A 502 5.73 16.36 -3.73
N SER A 503 6.79 15.78 -4.31
CA SER A 503 7.94 16.54 -4.82
C SER A 503 7.59 17.38 -6.04
N ALA A 504 6.78 16.84 -6.97
CA ALA A 504 6.29 17.58 -8.13
C ALA A 504 5.33 18.70 -7.71
N ALA A 505 4.45 18.43 -6.73
CA ALA A 505 3.53 19.43 -6.19
C ALA A 505 4.28 20.60 -5.56
N THR A 506 5.31 20.34 -4.76
CA THR A 506 6.18 21.40 -4.21
C THR A 506 6.89 22.18 -5.33
N ALA A 507 7.49 21.49 -6.30
CA ALA A 507 8.17 22.13 -7.44
C ALA A 507 7.25 23.00 -8.30
N LEU A 508 5.98 22.62 -8.46
CA LEU A 508 4.96 23.42 -9.14
C LEU A 508 4.54 24.64 -8.32
N CYS A 509 4.23 24.43 -7.04
CA CYS A 509 3.66 25.47 -6.19
C CYS A 509 4.67 26.57 -5.87
N LEU A 510 5.97 26.26 -5.75
CA LEU A 510 7.01 27.22 -5.37
C LEU A 510 7.12 28.40 -6.35
N PRO A 511 7.35 28.21 -7.67
CA PRO A 511 7.39 29.33 -8.64
C PRO A 511 6.13 30.18 -8.67
N ILE A 512 5.00 29.67 -8.19
CA ILE A 512 3.73 30.40 -8.20
C ILE A 512 3.51 31.17 -6.90
N MET A 513 3.75 30.54 -5.76
CA MET A 513 3.56 31.18 -4.45
C MET A 513 4.67 32.16 -4.11
N TYR A 514 5.86 31.96 -4.67
CA TYR A 514 7.02 32.79 -4.37
C TYR A 514 6.87 34.25 -4.79
N PRO A 515 6.44 34.59 -6.04
CA PRO A 515 6.12 35.97 -6.40
C PRO A 515 4.98 36.59 -5.59
N LEU A 516 4.11 35.75 -5.01
CA LEU A 516 2.97 36.20 -4.20
C LEU A 516 3.36 36.51 -2.76
N ALA A 517 4.55 36.11 -2.29
CA ALA A 517 4.97 36.26 -0.91
C ALA A 517 4.86 37.71 -0.41
N GLU A 518 5.31 38.65 -1.25
CA GLU A 518 5.27 40.07 -0.95
C GLU A 518 3.83 40.58 -0.81
N SER A 519 2.95 40.21 -1.74
CA SER A 519 1.52 40.58 -1.68
C SER A 519 0.77 39.98 -0.49
N LEU A 520 1.24 38.84 0.02
CA LEU A 520 0.71 38.19 1.21
C LEU A 520 1.37 38.69 2.50
N ASN A 521 2.40 39.54 2.42
CA ASN A 521 3.23 39.97 3.54
C ASN A 521 3.82 38.78 4.33
N LEU A 522 4.28 37.76 3.59
CA LEU A 522 4.91 36.55 4.11
C LEU A 522 6.39 36.50 3.74
N SER A 523 7.21 35.94 4.64
CA SER A 523 8.62 35.68 4.33
C SER A 523 8.74 34.58 3.28
N LEU A 524 9.71 34.71 2.37
CA LEU A 524 10.07 33.65 1.41
C LEU A 524 10.44 32.34 2.13
N LYS A 525 11.05 32.43 3.32
CA LYS A 525 11.34 31.27 4.17
C LYS A 525 10.06 30.56 4.62
N HIS A 526 8.99 31.30 4.93
CA HIS A 526 7.70 30.71 5.33
C HIS A 526 7.09 29.90 4.20
N ILE A 527 6.99 30.46 2.98
CA ILE A 527 6.46 29.73 1.82
C ILE A 527 7.28 28.48 1.52
N THR A 528 8.61 28.61 1.61
CA THR A 528 9.56 27.51 1.39
C THR A 528 9.35 26.35 2.35
N LEU A 529 8.95 26.61 3.60
CA LEU A 529 8.70 25.55 4.59
C LEU A 529 7.25 25.06 4.61
N VAL A 530 6.26 25.93 4.37
CA VAL A 530 4.83 25.54 4.40
C VAL A 530 4.48 24.58 3.27
N LEU A 531 5.00 24.79 2.05
CA LEU A 531 4.67 23.96 0.88
C LEU A 531 5.12 22.49 0.97
N PRO A 532 6.40 22.16 1.28
CA PRO A 532 6.81 20.77 1.44
C PRO A 532 6.09 20.07 2.61
N ALA A 533 5.75 20.81 3.67
CA ALA A 533 4.93 20.29 4.76
C ALA A 533 3.50 19.98 4.28
N SER A 534 2.85 20.91 3.59
CA SER A 534 1.46 20.78 3.20
C SER A 534 1.19 19.70 2.15
N THR A 535 2.11 19.52 1.21
CA THR A 535 2.08 18.42 0.22
C THR A 535 2.20 17.04 0.87
N SER A 536 2.56 16.95 2.15
CA SER A 536 2.57 15.68 2.89
C SER A 536 1.16 15.21 3.29
N PHE A 537 0.16 16.10 3.22
CA PHE A 537 -1.22 15.81 3.59
C PHE A 537 -2.04 15.54 2.33
N ILE A 538 -2.21 14.27 1.97
CA ILE A 538 -2.86 13.82 0.73
C ILE A 538 -4.33 13.42 0.91
N TRP A 539 -5.12 13.53 -0.15
CA TRP A 539 -6.57 13.26 -0.13
C TRP A 539 -6.93 11.94 -0.80
N LEU A 540 -6.10 11.51 -1.76
CA LEU A 540 -6.29 10.31 -2.57
C LEU A 540 -5.09 9.37 -2.40
N VAL A 541 -5.33 8.07 -2.51
CA VAL A 541 -4.31 7.02 -2.43
C VAL A 541 -3.17 7.20 -3.44
N ILE A 542 -3.42 7.84 -4.59
CA ILE A 542 -2.37 8.10 -5.58
C ILE A 542 -1.39 9.20 -5.13
N GLY A 543 -1.77 10.04 -4.17
CA GLY A 543 -1.00 11.24 -3.82
C GLY A 543 0.45 10.94 -3.43
N CYS A 544 0.72 9.78 -2.79
CA CYS A 544 2.08 9.44 -2.40
C CYS A 544 2.37 7.93 -2.37
N PRO A 545 3.65 7.52 -2.47
CA PRO A 545 4.05 6.11 -2.39
C PRO A 545 3.57 5.37 -1.13
N PRO A 546 3.62 5.94 0.09
CA PRO A 546 3.04 5.32 1.28
C PRO A 546 1.62 4.79 1.09
N THR A 547 0.73 5.60 0.53
CA THR A 547 -0.68 5.24 0.48
C THR A 547 -1.00 4.28 -0.63
N ILE A 548 -0.32 4.38 -1.78
CA ILE A 548 -0.47 3.40 -2.85
C ILE A 548 0.07 2.01 -2.44
N ILE A 549 1.18 1.96 -1.69
CA ILE A 549 1.70 0.72 -1.09
C ILE A 549 0.68 0.11 -0.13
N ALA A 550 0.04 0.94 0.68
CA ALA A 550 -0.97 0.47 1.60
C ALA A 550 -2.22 -0.04 0.88
N TYR A 551 -2.64 0.65 -0.17
CA TYR A 551 -3.79 0.26 -0.99
C TYR A 551 -3.56 -1.06 -1.72
N SER A 552 -2.35 -1.31 -2.22
CA SER A 552 -2.03 -2.57 -2.93
C SER A 552 -2.11 -3.81 -2.04
N THR A 553 -2.21 -3.64 -0.71
CA THR A 553 -2.51 -4.75 0.20
C THR A 553 -3.97 -5.20 0.14
N GLY A 554 -4.88 -4.40 -0.42
CA GLY A 554 -6.29 -4.72 -0.63
C GLY A 554 -7.18 -4.64 0.62
N TYR A 555 -6.66 -4.22 1.78
CA TYR A 555 -7.42 -4.21 3.04
C TYR A 555 -8.47 -3.07 3.14
N PHE A 556 -8.35 -2.03 2.32
CA PHE A 556 -9.31 -0.92 2.25
C PHE A 556 -9.58 -0.52 0.80
N SER A 557 -10.75 0.08 0.56
CA SER A 557 -11.10 0.68 -0.74
C SER A 557 -10.73 2.17 -0.79
N GLN A 558 -10.65 2.75 -1.98
CA GLN A 558 -10.44 4.19 -2.16
C GLN A 558 -11.47 5.02 -1.38
N VAL A 559 -12.73 4.58 -1.36
CA VAL A 559 -13.80 5.26 -0.61
C VAL A 559 -13.57 5.19 0.91
N ASP A 560 -13.11 4.04 1.42
CA ASP A 560 -12.72 3.93 2.84
C ASP A 560 -11.59 4.92 3.17
N PHE A 561 -10.61 5.03 2.27
CA PHE A 561 -9.46 5.93 2.43
C PHE A 561 -9.87 7.40 2.40
N VAL A 562 -10.61 7.83 1.36
CA VAL A 562 -11.04 9.22 1.17
C VAL A 562 -11.84 9.76 2.36
N LYS A 563 -12.70 8.91 2.95
CA LYS A 563 -13.46 9.23 4.16
C LYS A 563 -12.57 9.63 5.35
N VAL A 564 -11.35 9.13 5.40
CA VAL A 564 -10.37 9.49 6.45
C VAL A 564 -9.43 10.57 5.97
N ALA A 565 -8.87 10.41 4.77
CA ALA A 565 -7.79 11.22 4.24
C ALA A 565 -8.18 12.68 4.02
N ILE A 566 -9.40 12.99 3.54
CA ILE A 566 -9.83 14.38 3.36
C ILE A 566 -9.96 15.10 4.71
N PRO A 567 -10.75 14.61 5.70
CA PRO A 567 -10.79 15.23 7.01
C PRO A 567 -9.42 15.30 7.68
N TRP A 568 -8.62 14.23 7.55
CA TRP A 568 -7.26 14.16 8.08
C TRP A 568 -6.36 15.25 7.50
N ALA A 569 -6.38 15.45 6.18
CA ALA A 569 -5.54 16.44 5.52
C ALA A 569 -5.93 17.86 5.95
N ILE A 570 -7.24 18.17 5.98
CA ILE A 570 -7.74 19.47 6.44
C ILE A 570 -7.31 19.75 7.89
N VAL A 571 -7.50 18.77 8.78
CA VAL A 571 -7.15 18.93 10.20
C VAL A 571 -5.63 19.03 10.39
N CYS A 572 -4.83 18.23 9.67
CA CYS A 572 -3.38 18.31 9.78
C CYS A 572 -2.83 19.63 9.23
N VAL A 573 -3.36 20.13 8.10
CA VAL A 573 -3.01 21.47 7.59
C VAL A 573 -3.40 22.55 8.59
N PHE A 574 -4.57 22.46 9.20
CA PHE A 574 -5.01 23.41 10.23
C PHE A 574 -4.10 23.37 11.46
N VAL A 575 -3.84 22.19 12.01
CA VAL A 575 -2.96 22.00 13.17
C VAL A 575 -1.56 22.51 12.86
N TYR A 576 -1.00 22.13 11.71
CA TYR A 576 0.30 22.64 11.26
C TYR A 576 0.31 24.17 11.22
N SER A 577 -0.65 24.78 10.52
CA SER A 577 -0.77 26.24 10.36
C SER A 577 -0.94 26.97 11.69
N LEU A 578 -1.71 26.39 12.62
CA LEU A 578 -1.92 26.92 13.96
C LEU A 578 -0.63 26.90 14.78
N ILE A 579 0.07 25.77 14.79
CA ILE A 579 1.29 25.64 15.59
C ILE A 579 2.40 26.52 15.02
N ILE A 580 2.62 26.58 13.71
CA ILE A 580 3.65 27.46 13.15
C ILE A 580 3.35 28.95 13.37
N SER A 581 2.06 29.35 13.40
CA SER A 581 1.66 30.73 13.68
C SER A 581 2.04 31.19 15.10
N ILE A 582 2.23 30.24 16.01
CA ILE A 582 2.63 30.49 17.40
C ILE A 582 4.12 30.25 17.58
N TYR A 583 4.63 29.12 17.07
CA TYR A 583 5.98 28.64 17.30
C TYR A 583 7.05 29.44 16.56
N TRP A 584 6.84 29.76 15.27
CA TRP A 584 7.85 30.49 14.49
C TRP A 584 8.16 31.87 15.09
N PRO A 585 7.17 32.69 15.46
CA PRO A 585 7.44 33.94 16.17
C PRO A 585 8.23 33.77 17.49
N LEU A 586 8.00 32.68 18.23
CA LEU A 586 8.70 32.41 19.49
C LEU A 586 10.20 32.10 19.29
N ILE A 587 10.57 31.52 18.15
CA ILE A 587 11.96 31.22 17.80
C ILE A 587 12.61 32.30 16.92
N GLY A 588 11.89 33.40 16.64
CA GLY A 588 12.37 34.49 15.78
C GLY A 588 12.44 34.15 14.29
N PHE A 589 11.63 33.18 13.84
CA PHE A 589 11.47 32.78 12.44
C PHE A 589 10.22 33.42 11.84
#